data_AF-A0A7X7IBS4-F1
#
_entry.id   AF-A0A7X7IBS4-F1
#
_cell.length_a   1.000
_cell.length_b   1.000
_cell.length_c   1.000
_cell.angle_alpha   90.00
_cell.angle_beta   90.00
_cell.angle_gamma   90.00
#
_symmetry.space_group_name_H-M   'P 1'
#
loop_
_entity.id
_entity.type
_entity.pdbx_description
1 polymer ?
#
loop_
_entity_poly.entity_id
_entity_poly.type
_entity_poly.pdbx_seq_one_letter_code
_entity_poly.pdbx_strand_id
1 'polypeptide(L)' 'MERKSLDMIVFNDISRTDIGFDSDYNEVRVLSRDSEVVVNKAPKETIAEIILDNIAQAVRGRQGETPLPA' A
#
# COMPACT_ATOMS: atom_id res chain seq x y z
N MET A 1 8.38 -9.03 -7.07
CA MET A 1 9.06 -8.29 -5.99
C MET A 1 10.57 -8.52 -5.97
N GLU A 2 11.01 -9.77 -6.11
CA GLU A 2 12.42 -10.19 -6.02
C GLU A 2 13.37 -9.50 -6.99
N ARG A 3 12.98 -9.28 -8.25
CA ARG A 3 13.83 -8.59 -9.23
C ARG A 3 14.19 -7.15 -8.86
N LYS A 4 13.32 -6.47 -8.09
CA LYS A 4 13.49 -5.06 -7.68
C LYS A 4 13.76 -4.90 -6.19
N SER A 5 13.87 -6.01 -5.44
CA SER A 5 14.01 -6.01 -3.97
C SER A 5 13.00 -5.10 -3.26
N LEU A 6 11.74 -5.10 -3.73
CA LEU A 6 10.65 -4.31 -3.14
C LEU A 6 9.87 -5.16 -2.13
N ASP A 7 9.35 -4.52 -1.07
CA ASP A 7 8.51 -5.17 -0.06
C ASP A 7 7.01 -4.96 -0.28
N MET A 8 6.66 -3.90 -1.02
CA MET A 8 5.29 -3.52 -1.31
C MET A 8 5.22 -2.79 -2.65
N ILE A 9 4.16 -3.01 -3.40
CA ILE A 9 3.82 -2.28 -4.62
C ILE A 9 2.38 -1.82 -4.50
N VAL A 10 2.17 -0.52 -4.66
CA VAL A 10 0.82 0.07 -4.77
C VAL A 10 0.61 0.49 -6.21
N PHE A 11 -0.50 0.08 -6.80
CA PHE A 11 -0.85 0.48 -8.17
C PHE A 11 -2.35 0.73 -8.30
N ASN A 12 -2.71 1.66 -9.19
CA ASN A 12 -4.10 1.97 -9.53
C ASN A 12 -4.36 1.65 -11.01
N ASP A 13 -5.61 1.40 -11.36
CA ASP A 13 -6.02 1.33 -12.77
C ASP A 13 -6.20 2.75 -13.33
N ILE A 14 -5.35 3.13 -14.29
CA ILE A 14 -5.34 4.46 -14.91
C ILE A 14 -6.33 4.57 -16.08
N SER A 15 -6.99 3.48 -16.50
CA SER A 15 -7.96 3.50 -17.59
C SER A 15 -9.29 4.14 -17.20
N ARG A 16 -9.52 4.29 -15.89
CA ARG A 16 -10.73 4.87 -15.32
C ARG A 16 -10.55 6.37 -15.09
N THR A 17 -11.47 7.17 -15.60
CA THR A 17 -11.46 8.63 -15.46
C THR A 17 -12.07 9.12 -14.14
N ASP A 18 -12.73 8.24 -13.38
CA ASP A 18 -13.41 8.58 -12.13
C ASP A 18 -12.54 8.37 -10.87
N ILE A 19 -11.30 7.90 -11.05
CA ILE A 19 -10.32 7.61 -10.01
C ILE A 19 -8.91 8.01 -10.47
N GLY A 20 -7.99 8.25 -9.53
CA GLY A 20 -6.57 8.46 -9.83
C GLY A 20 -6.12 9.91 -9.65
N PHE A 21 -5.23 10.39 -10.52
CA PHE A 21 -4.59 11.69 -10.32
C PHE A 21 -5.56 12.87 -10.36
N ASP A 22 -6.50 12.88 -11.30
CA ASP A 22 -7.42 14.00 -11.55
C ASP A 22 -8.79 13.86 -10.84
N SER A 23 -8.87 12.98 -9.82
CA SER A 23 -10.09 12.71 -9.04
C SER A 23 -9.81 12.85 -7.54
N ASP A 24 -10.78 13.23 -6.73
CA ASP A 24 -10.64 13.20 -5.26
C ASP A 24 -10.61 11.77 -4.70
N TYR A 25 -11.01 10.81 -5.54
CA TYR A 25 -11.07 9.39 -5.22
C TYR A 25 -9.98 8.62 -5.93
N ASN A 26 -9.55 7.51 -5.33
CA ASN A 26 -8.70 6.54 -5.99
C ASN A 26 -9.18 5.12 -5.68
N GLU A 27 -8.67 4.14 -6.40
CA GLU A 27 -8.87 2.72 -6.15
C GLU A 27 -7.52 2.05 -6.42
N VAL A 28 -6.98 1.38 -5.40
CA VAL A 28 -5.61 0.86 -5.47
C VAL A 28 -5.56 -0.59 -5.07
N ARG A 29 -4.59 -1.30 -5.63
CA ARG A 29 -4.18 -2.63 -5.21
C ARG A 29 -2.82 -2.53 -4.57
N VAL A 30 -2.74 -3.04 -3.34
CA VAL A 30 -1.52 -3.13 -2.56
C VAL A 30 -1.06 -4.57 -2.62
N LEU A 31 0.00 -4.81 -3.38
CA LEU A 31 0.68 -6.08 -3.44
C LEU A 31 1.82 -6.07 -2.43
N SER A 32 1.89 -7.11 -1.60
CA SER A 32 3.03 -7.43 -0.72
C SER A 32 3.68 -8.75 -1.21
N ARG A 33 4.72 -9.25 -0.53
CA ARG A 33 5.34 -10.54 -0.90
C ARG A 33 4.36 -11.71 -0.75
N ASP A 34 3.49 -11.64 0.27
CA ASP A 34 2.68 -12.77 0.71
C ASP A 34 1.17 -12.52 0.53
N SER A 35 0.76 -11.30 0.21
CA SER A 35 -0.64 -10.92 0.10
C SER A 35 -0.92 -9.86 -0.95
N GLU A 36 -2.16 -9.82 -1.43
CA GLU A 36 -2.71 -8.74 -2.24
C GLU A 36 -3.95 -8.19 -1.51
N VAL A 37 -3.99 -6.88 -1.32
CA VAL A 37 -5.11 -6.18 -0.71
C VAL A 37 -5.71 -5.23 -1.73
N VAL A 38 -7.02 -5.33 -1.94
CA VAL A 38 -7.78 -4.43 -2.81
C VAL A 38 -8.40 -3.34 -1.94
N VAL A 39 -8.06 -2.09 -2.23
CA VAL A 39 -8.69 -0.92 -1.64
C VAL A 39 -9.67 -0.36 -2.65
N ASN A 40 -10.95 -0.60 -2.41
CA ASN A 40 -12.05 -0.10 -3.24
C ASN A 40 -12.04 1.43 -3.29
N LYS A 41 -12.79 1.99 -4.26
CA LYS A 41 -12.92 3.44 -4.45
C LYS A 41 -13.17 4.19 -3.13
N ALA A 42 -12.19 4.98 -2.73
CA ALA A 42 -12.21 5.76 -1.49
C ALA A 42 -11.50 7.11 -1.71
N PRO A 43 -11.72 8.11 -0.83
CA PRO A 43 -10.96 9.34 -0.87
C PRO A 43 -9.45 9.08 -0.81
N LYS A 44 -8.66 9.90 -1.49
CA LYS A 44 -7.20 9.77 -1.50
C LYS A 44 -6.58 9.76 -0.10
N GLU A 45 -7.14 10.53 0.83
CA GLU A 45 -6.70 10.57 2.23
C GLU A 45 -6.89 9.22 2.93
N THR A 46 -8.08 8.61 2.79
CA THR A 46 -8.37 7.27 3.32
C THR A 46 -7.43 6.22 2.71
N ILE A 47 -7.14 6.32 1.42
CA ILE A 47 -6.20 5.41 0.76
C ILE A 47 -4.78 5.59 1.29
N ALA A 48 -4.35 6.83 1.54
CA ALA A 48 -3.05 7.12 2.12
C ALA A 48 -2.91 6.53 3.53
N GLU A 49 -3.94 6.66 4.38
CA GLU A 49 -3.97 6.05 5.71
C GLU A 49 -3.85 4.51 5.63
N ILE A 50 -4.64 3.88 4.76
CA ILE A 50 -4.59 2.42 4.57
C ILE A 50 -3.20 1.98 4.11
N ILE A 51 -2.59 2.69 3.15
CA ILE A 51 -1.23 2.38 2.68
C ILE A 51 -0.23 2.53 3.84
N LEU A 52 -0.33 3.61 4.63
CA LEU A 52 0.54 3.85 5.77
C LEU A 52 0.44 2.74 6.82
N ASP A 53 -0.78 2.30 7.13
CA ASP A 53 -1.03 1.20 8.07
C ASP A 53 -0.42 -0.12 7.58
N ASN A 54 -0.56 -0.43 6.28
CA ASN A 54 0.06 -1.60 5.68
C ASN A 54 1.59 -1.53 5.76
N ILE A 55 2.18 -0.37 5.49
CA ILE A 55 3.64 -0.16 5.62
C ILE A 55 4.06 -0.31 7.08
N ALA A 56 3.34 0.29 8.03
CA ALA A 56 3.65 0.20 9.45
C ALA A 56 3.60 -1.24 9.96
N GLN A 57 2.60 -2.03 9.55
CA GLN A 57 2.51 -3.45 9.86
C GLN A 57 3.67 -4.23 9.23
N ALA A 58 4.00 -3.98 7.96
CA ALA A 58 5.11 -4.64 7.28
C ALA A 58 6.48 -4.29 7.89
N VAL A 59 6.65 -3.08 8.43
CA VAL A 59 7.86 -2.68 9.16
C VAL A 59 7.89 -3.34 10.55
N ARG A 60 6.78 -3.36 11.29
CA ARG A 60 6.70 -4.04 12.61
C ARG A 60 6.95 -5.54 12.50
N GLY A 61 6.41 -6.20 11.48
CA GLY A 61 6.68 -7.62 11.21
C GLY A 61 8.17 -7.90 10.98
N ARG A 62 8.88 -6.96 10.35
CA ARG A 62 10.35 -7.02 10.19
C ARG A 62 11.12 -6.67 11.46
N GLN A 63 10.62 -5.72 12.26
CA GLN A 63 11.25 -5.33 13.54
C GLN A 63 11.00 -6.33 14.67
N GLY A 64 10.10 -7.30 14.50
CA GLY A 64 10.03 -8.47 15.38
C GLY A 64 11.32 -9.29 15.44
N GLU A 65 12.25 -9.09 14.48
CA GLU A 65 13.57 -9.72 14.44
C GLU A 65 14.70 -8.84 15.03
N THR A 66 14.43 -7.60 15.45
CA THR A 66 15.45 -6.76 16.09
C THR A 66 14.83 -5.90 17.19
N PRO A 67 15.15 -6.16 18.48
CA PRO A 67 14.68 -5.31 19.56
C PRO A 67 15.19 -3.88 19.36
N LEU A 68 14.31 -2.90 19.54
CA LEU A 68 14.72 -1.51 19.75
C LEU A 68 15.67 -1.48 20.96
N PRO A 69 16.89 -0.92 20.83
CA PRO A 69 17.77 -0.74 21.98
C PRO A 69 17.08 0.18 23.00
N ALA A 70 17.17 -0.24 24.26
CA ALA A 70 16.65 0.47 25.44
C ALA A 70 17.28 1.85 25.63
#